data_AF-A0A6N2KM94-F1
#
_entry.id   AF-A0A6N2KM94-F1
#
_cell.length_a   1.000
_cell.length_b   1.000
_cell.length_c   1.000
_cell.angle_alpha   90.00
_cell.angle_beta   90.00
_cell.angle_gamma   90.00
#
_symmetry.space_group_name_H-M   'P 1'
#
loop_
_entity.id
_entity.type
_entity.pdbx_description
1 polymer ?
#
loop_
_entity_poly.entity_id
_entity_poly.type
_entity_poly.pdbx_seq_one_letter_code
_entity_poly.pdbx_strand_id
1 'polypeptide(L)' 'MSSQQLVDFVHEQLHSENKLSAVCERVLDRCLAPSTAGEGCDNMTMIVVQFKKPIGSTASADENSSQPEPAGAESKPGKV' A
#
# COMPACT_ATOMS: atom_id res chain seq x y z
N MET A 1 7.23 2.94 17.70
CA MET A 1 6.89 4.06 16.80
C MET A 1 5.85 4.94 17.50
N SER A 2 6.04 6.25 17.63
CA SER A 2 5.03 7.13 18.25
C SER A 2 3.88 7.44 17.27
N SER A 3 2.75 7.92 17.79
CA SER A 3 1.60 8.30 16.95
C SER A 3 1.96 9.34 15.89
N GLN A 4 2.74 10.37 16.24
CA GLN A 4 3.14 11.40 15.28
C GLN A 4 4.10 10.86 14.22
N GLN A 5 5.08 10.05 14.64
CA GLN A 5 6.00 9.39 13.69
C GLN A 5 5.25 8.49 12.71
N LEU A 6 4.20 7.80 13.16
CA LEU A 6 3.34 7.01 12.30
C LEU A 6 2.56 7.88 11.30
N VAL A 7 1.97 9.00 11.75
CA VAL A 7 1.25 9.94 10.88
C VAL A 7 2.19 10.50 9.81
N ASP A 8 3.36 10.97 10.21
CA ASP A 8 4.34 11.55 9.28
C ASP A 8 4.80 10.51 8.24
N PHE A 9 5.07 9.29 8.69
CA PHE A 9 5.47 8.20 7.80
C PHE A 9 4.35 7.79 6.84
N VAL A 10 3.12 7.62 7.32
CA VAL A 10 1.97 7.31 6.46
C VAL A 10 1.75 8.41 5.43
N HIS A 11 1.87 9.68 5.83
CA HIS A 11 1.76 10.81 4.92
C HIS A 11 2.83 10.74 3.83
N GLU A 12 4.09 10.48 4.17
CA GLU A 12 5.17 10.29 3.19
C GLU A 12 4.88 9.12 2.23
N GLN A 13 4.46 7.96 2.76
CA GLN A 13 4.14 6.79 1.94
C GLN A 13 2.96 7.01 0.99
N LEU A 14 1.97 7.84 1.37
CA LEU A 14 0.86 8.20 0.49
C LEU A 14 1.29 9.06 -0.72
N HIS A 15 2.47 9.68 -0.69
CA HIS A 15 3.00 10.41 -1.85
C HIS A 15 3.76 9.51 -2.82
N SER A 16 4.26 8.36 -2.37
CA SER A 16 5.05 7.44 -3.19
C SER A 16 4.25 6.22 -3.66
N GLU A 17 3.27 5.76 -2.88
CA GLU A 17 2.47 4.58 -3.17
C GLU A 17 1.09 4.91 -3.76
N ASN A 18 0.71 4.15 -4.78
CA ASN A 18 -0.61 4.25 -5.40
C ASN A 18 -1.70 3.42 -4.71
N LYS A 19 -1.31 2.48 -3.84
CA LYS A 19 -2.23 1.54 -3.17
C LYS A 19 -2.10 1.66 -1.66
N LEU A 20 -3.22 1.83 -0.96
CA LEU A 20 -3.25 1.86 0.51
C LEU A 20 -2.73 0.57 1.14
N SER A 21 -2.90 -0.58 0.48
CA SER A 21 -2.34 -1.85 0.96
C SER A 21 -0.81 -1.80 1.08
N ALA A 22 -0.12 -1.23 0.09
CA ALA A 22 1.33 -1.09 0.11
C ALA A 22 1.78 -0.15 1.23
N VAL A 23 1.02 0.92 1.50
CA VAL A 23 1.27 1.80 2.65
C VAL A 23 1.14 1.03 3.97
N CYS A 24 0.09 0.24 4.13
CA CYS A 24 -0.11 -0.58 5.33
C CYS A 24 1.03 -1.60 5.52
N GLU A 25 1.44 -2.28 4.45
CA GLU A 25 2.56 -3.23 4.46
C GLU A 25 3.85 -2.55 4.93
N ARG A 26 4.20 -1.39 4.35
CA ARG A 26 5.40 -0.61 4.73
C ARG A 26 5.41 -0.21 6.21
N VAL A 27 4.25 0.17 6.74
CA VAL A 27 4.10 0.55 8.15
C VAL A 27 4.30 -0.67 9.04
N LEU A 28 3.63 -1.78 8.72
CA LEU A 28 3.69 -3.01 9.50
C LEU A 28 5.11 -3.58 9.48
N ASP A 29 5.78 -3.61 8.32
CA ASP A 29 7.16 -4.05 8.18
C ASP A 29 8.12 -3.26 9.08
N ARG A 30 7.91 -1.94 9.19
CA ARG A 30 8.71 -1.08 10.07
C ARG A 30 8.41 -1.31 11.56
N CYS A 31 7.24 -1.83 11.88
CA CYS A 31 6.83 -2.15 13.24
C CYS A 31 7.19 -3.59 13.64
N LEU A 32 7.62 -4.45 12.72
CA LEU A 32 7.99 -5.83 13.04
C LEU A 32 9.18 -5.85 14.01
N ALA A 33 9.08 -6.69 15.03
CA ALA A 33 10.20 -6.94 15.91
C ALA A 33 11.35 -7.61 15.11
N PRO A 34 12.62 -7.22 15.35
CA PRO A 34 13.76 -7.83 14.66
C PRO A 34 14.03 -9.27 15.13
N SER A 35 13.38 -9.71 16.20
CA SER A 35 13.43 -11.07 16.74
C SER A 35 12.13 -11.37 17.49
N THR A 36 11.95 -12.60 17.96
CA THR A 36 10.74 -13.03 18.70
C THR A 36 10.66 -12.49 20.14
N ALA A 37 11.33 -11.38 20.42
CA ALA A 37 11.28 -10.67 21.70
C ALA A 37 11.30 -9.17 21.44
N GLY A 38 10.34 -8.44 22.02
CA GLY A 38 10.23 -6.97 21.91
C GLY A 38 8.89 -6.47 21.35
N GLU A 39 8.80 -5.15 21.19
CA GLU A 39 7.64 -4.50 20.55
C GLU A 39 7.54 -4.92 19.09
N GLY A 40 6.32 -5.23 18.63
CA GLY A 40 6.08 -5.71 17.26
C GLY A 40 6.12 -7.22 17.07
N CYS A 41 6.19 -7.99 18.17
CA CYS A 41 6.13 -9.45 18.15
C CYS A 41 4.69 -10.00 18.28
N ASP A 42 3.70 -9.13 18.46
CA ASP A 42 2.28 -9.50 18.54
C ASP A 42 1.61 -9.37 17.16
N ASN A 43 0.40 -9.90 17.02
CA ASN A 43 -0.43 -9.75 15.84
C ASN A 43 -0.77 -8.27 15.63
N MET A 44 -0.20 -7.67 14.59
CA MET A 44 -0.47 -6.28 14.22
C MET A 44 -1.54 -6.22 13.13
N THR A 45 -2.48 -5.29 13.29
CA THR A 45 -3.52 -5.02 12.29
C THR A 45 -3.61 -3.51 12.08
N MET A 46 -3.68 -3.08 10.83
CA MET A 46 -3.80 -1.67 10.46
C MET A 46 -4.99 -1.47 9.52
N ILE A 47 -5.74 -0.39 9.73
CA ILE A 47 -6.81 0.05 8.84
C ILE A 47 -6.54 1.51 8.50
N VAL A 48 -6.45 1.83 7.20
CA VAL A 48 -6.28 3.19 6.69
C VAL A 48 -7.51 3.56 5.87
N VAL A 49 -8.12 4.69 6.18
CA VAL A 49 -9.25 5.25 5.44
C VAL A 49 -8.82 6.56 4.82
N GLN A 50 -8.77 6.61 3.49
CA GLN A 50 -8.48 7.85 2.76
C GLN A 50 -9.80 8.55 2.41
N PHE A 51 -10.00 9.74 2.96
CA PHE A 51 -11.15 10.56 2.61
C PHE A 51 -10.97 11.15 1.21
N LYS A 52 -12.04 11.09 0.40
CA LYS A 52 -12.07 11.80 -0.87
C LYS A 52 -12.12 13.31 -0.61
N LYS A 53 -11.52 14.08 -1.52
CA LYS A 53 -11.67 15.54 -1.51
C LYS A 53 -13.17 15.88 -1.50
N PRO A 54 -13.61 16.86 -0.69
CA PRO A 54 -15.00 17.31 -0.71
C PRO A 54 -15.41 17.66 -2.14
N ILE A 55 -16.60 17.20 -2.52
CA ILE A 55 -17.24 17.53 -3.80
C ILE A 55 -17.59 19.01 -3.72
N GLY A 56 -16.68 19.86 -4.17
CA GLY A 56 -16.74 21.32 -3.99
C GLY A 56 -15.44 22.04 -4.35
N SER A 57 -14.31 21.33 -4.44
CA SER A 57 -13.07 21.87 -5.01
C SER A 57 -12.73 21.19 -6.33
N THR A 58 -13.43 21.58 -7.39
CA THR A 58 -12.98 21.34 -8.76
C THR A 58 -11.86 22.33 -9.10
N ALA A 59 -10.61 21.84 -9.12
CA ALA A 59 -9.56 22.34 -10.01
C ALA A 59 -8.46 21.27 -10.18
N SER A 60 -8.47 20.66 -11.38
CA SER A 60 -7.36 19.99 -12.10
C SER A 60 -6.97 18.56 -11.65
N ALA A 61 -7.29 17.50 -12.42
CA ALA A 61 -6.57 16.92 -13.60
C ALA A 61 -5.32 16.11 -13.17
N ASP A 62 -5.06 14.84 -13.47
CA ASP A 62 -5.64 13.76 -14.32
C ASP A 62 -4.99 12.40 -13.91
N GLU A 63 -5.74 11.28 -14.07
CA GLU A 63 -5.40 9.94 -14.64
C GLU A 63 -4.12 9.18 -14.18
N ASN A 64 -3.96 7.85 -14.12
CA ASN A 64 -4.73 6.61 -14.23
C ASN A 64 -3.66 5.50 -14.08
N SER A 65 -3.90 4.41 -13.32
CA SER A 65 -3.41 3.08 -13.74
C SER A 65 -4.11 1.97 -12.94
N SER A 66 -5.27 1.55 -13.43
CA SER A 66 -5.78 0.20 -13.22
C SER A 66 -5.83 -0.47 -14.59
N GLN A 67 -4.94 -1.43 -14.83
CA GLN A 67 -4.97 -2.29 -16.01
C GLN A 67 -5.60 -3.64 -15.62
N PRO A 68 -6.54 -4.18 -16.41
CA PRO A 68 -7.06 -5.53 -16.23
C PRO A 68 -6.12 -6.54 -16.92
N GLU A 69 -5.80 -7.65 -16.24
CA GLU A 69 -5.10 -8.79 -16.84
C GLU A 69 -6.09 -9.65 -17.64
N PRO A 70 -5.84 -9.97 -18.93
CA PRO A 70 -6.63 -10.95 -19.66
C PRO A 70 -6.08 -12.36 -19.49
N ALA A 71 -6.97 -13.30 -19.19
CA ALA A 71 -6.73 -14.73 -19.32
C ALA A 71 -6.63 -15.13 -20.80
N GLY A 72 -5.62 -15.93 -21.16
CA GLY A 72 -5.45 -16.51 -22.50
C GLY A 72 -4.55 -17.74 -22.48
N ALA A 73 -5.08 -18.85 -22.96
CA ALA A 73 -4.48 -20.19 -22.96
C ALA A 73 -3.55 -20.49 -24.15
N GLU A 74 -2.73 -21.54 -23.97
CA GLU A 74 -2.15 -22.48 -24.96
C GLU A 74 -1.14 -22.01 -26.03
N SER A 75 0.09 -22.55 -25.99
CA SER A 75 0.56 -23.65 -26.89
C SER A 75 2.07 -23.87 -26.85
N LYS A 76 2.47 -25.15 -27.00
CA LYS A 76 3.85 -25.68 -27.05
C LYS A 76 4.68 -25.11 -28.21
N PRO A 77 6.02 -25.30 -28.17
CA PRO A 77 6.61 -26.06 -29.28
C PRO A 77 7.63 -27.11 -28.83
N GLY A 78 7.63 -28.25 -29.52
CA GLY A 78 8.73 -29.21 -29.52
C GLY A 78 9.70 -28.97 -30.69
N LYS A 79 10.66 -29.91 -30.79
CA LYS A 79 11.72 -30.12 -31.81
C LYS A 79 13.05 -29.44 -31.41
N VAL A 80 14.17 -30.17 -31.28
CA VAL A 80 14.73 -31.23 -32.13
C VAL A 80 15.30 -32.39 -31.32
#